data_AF-A0A940SPT6-F1
#
_entry.id   AF-A0A940SPT6-F1
#
_cell.length_a   1.000
_cell.length_b   1.000
_cell.length_c   1.000
_cell.angle_alpha   90.00
_cell.angle_beta   90.00
_cell.angle_gamma   90.00
#
_symmetry.space_group_name_H-M   'P 1'
#
loop_
_entity.id
_entity.type
_entity.pdbx_description
1 polymer ?
#
loop_
_entity_poly.entity_id
_entity_poly.type
_entity_poly.pdbx_seq_one_letter_code
_entity_poly.pdbx_strand_id
1 'polypeptide(L)'
;MKHLRKLFGGISMRWPRVILFAVGSAVWSAVLLLLPVDLDVAGMGSTFPWWILFALIIISNCEKPLEAACKTFVFFLISQPLIYLFQVPFSEMGWDLFMYYPPWFLMTLLTFPGAWIGWHVRKKGILSGVILSPMIYICAECGKGYLEAGCSAFPRDLLSLASGIFCIAECAVLLIFLLSEPKQRIAAALCTAVLMLGTAWFYSAVPEYSTVYQLPDDIRKEDIAEIKVADPSLIRVSPETESLFGDDADRYLLIDAMKAECSSEFTLYGKDGQVLLTCTVVSERRPDSNPENKRGYYQTVEVTEKES
;
A
#
# COMPACT_ATOMS: atom_id res chain seq x y z
N MET A 1 18.84 21.68 14.47
CA MET A 1 19.81 20.61 14.10
C MET A 1 20.30 19.76 15.28
N LYS A 2 20.78 20.34 16.40
CA LYS A 2 21.35 19.59 17.54
C LYS A 2 20.37 18.59 18.20
N HIS A 3 19.08 18.96 18.31
CA HIS A 3 18.05 18.11 18.93
C HIS A 3 17.68 16.89 18.08
N LEU A 4 17.53 17.04 16.76
CA LEU A 4 17.22 15.92 15.85
C LEU A 4 18.36 14.89 15.81
N ARG A 5 19.62 15.32 15.83
CA ARG A 5 20.76 14.39 15.97
C ARG A 5 20.74 13.63 17.30
N LYS A 6 20.24 14.25 18.37
CA LYS A 6 20.12 13.61 19.68
C LYS A 6 19.05 12.51 19.68
N LEU A 7 18.04 12.60 18.81
CA LEU A 7 17.02 11.55 18.66
C LEU A 7 17.60 10.25 18.10
N PHE A 8 18.68 10.30 17.31
CA PHE A 8 19.28 9.13 16.67
C PHE A 8 20.68 8.83 17.25
N GLY A 9 20.73 8.21 18.42
CA GLY A 9 21.97 7.81 19.11
C GLY A 9 22.35 8.65 20.33
N GLY A 10 21.48 9.59 20.77
CA GLY A 10 21.69 10.44 21.95
C GLY A 10 20.77 10.14 23.14
N ILE A 11 19.95 9.09 23.07
CA ILE A 11 19.00 8.66 24.10
C ILE A 11 19.45 7.29 24.64
N SER A 12 19.62 7.15 25.95
CA SER A 12 19.85 5.81 26.51
C SER A 12 18.55 5.01 26.52
N MET A 13 18.40 4.03 25.63
CA MET A 13 17.17 3.24 25.46
C MET A 13 16.98 2.19 26.56
N ARG A 14 16.89 2.58 27.84
CA ARG A 14 16.62 1.62 28.93
C ARG A 14 15.21 1.05 28.84
N TRP A 15 14.98 -0.17 29.34
CA TRP A 15 13.67 -0.84 29.30
C TRP A 15 12.49 0.02 29.78
N PRO A 16 12.57 0.77 30.90
CA PRO A 16 11.46 1.62 31.31
C PRO A 16 11.09 2.70 30.28
N ARG A 17 12.07 3.20 29.52
CA ARG A 17 11.82 4.17 28.45
C ARG A 17 11.18 3.54 27.24
N VAL A 18 11.58 2.31 26.89
CA VAL A 18 10.95 1.55 25.80
C VAL A 18 9.47 1.30 26.11
N ILE A 19 9.17 0.87 27.34
CA ILE A 19 7.79 0.65 27.80
C ILE A 19 7.00 1.95 27.79
N LEU A 20 7.54 3.04 28.36
CA LEU A 20 6.87 4.34 28.37
C LEU A 20 6.62 4.86 26.95
N PHE A 21 7.59 4.66 26.05
CA PHE A 21 7.46 5.05 24.66
C PHE A 21 6.38 4.23 23.93
N ALA A 22 6.33 2.92 24.18
CA ALA A 22 5.29 2.05 23.64
C ALA A 22 3.90 2.48 24.10
N VAL A 23 3.70 2.68 25.40
CA VAL A 23 2.42 3.14 25.96
C VAL A 23 2.04 4.51 25.40
N GLY A 24 2.97 5.46 25.38
CA GLY A 24 2.72 6.81 24.84
C GLY A 24 2.34 6.78 23.36
N SER A 25 3.04 5.97 22.54
CA SER A 25 2.70 5.79 21.13
C SER A 25 1.32 5.15 20.95
N ALA A 26 0.96 4.18 21.80
CA ALA A 26 -0.33 3.52 21.74
C ALA A 26 -1.49 4.45 22.09
N VAL A 27 -1.35 5.25 23.16
CA VAL A 27 -2.34 6.27 23.54
C VAL A 27 -2.51 7.28 22.41
N TRP A 28 -1.41 7.79 21.86
CA TRP A 28 -1.45 8.75 20.77
C TRP A 28 -2.16 8.18 19.53
N SER A 29 -1.76 6.99 19.07
CA SER A 29 -2.39 6.32 17.93
C SER A 29 -3.87 6.02 18.17
N ALA A 30 -4.24 5.55 19.37
CA ALA A 30 -5.64 5.30 19.71
C ALA A 30 -6.47 6.58 19.69
N VAL A 31 -5.97 7.69 20.24
CA VAL A 31 -6.66 8.99 20.18
C VAL A 31 -6.87 9.42 18.72
N LEU A 32 -5.86 9.26 17.85
CA LEU A 32 -6.02 9.58 16.43
C LEU A 32 -7.04 8.69 15.72
N LEU A 33 -7.09 7.39 16.06
CA LEU A 33 -8.04 6.44 15.47
C LEU A 33 -9.48 6.63 15.95
N LEU A 34 -9.68 7.23 17.13
CA LEU A 34 -11.00 7.55 17.66
C LEU A 34 -11.57 8.88 17.12
N LEU A 35 -10.76 9.68 16.41
CA LEU A 35 -11.25 10.88 15.77
C LEU A 35 -12.07 10.53 14.51
N PRO A 36 -13.10 11.32 14.17
CA PRO A 36 -13.98 11.04 13.03
C PRO A 36 -13.21 10.72 11.74
N VAL A 37 -13.62 9.65 11.06
CA VAL A 37 -13.03 9.17 9.79
C VAL A 37 -13.12 10.22 8.67
N ASP A 38 -14.06 11.16 8.79
CA ASP A 38 -14.25 12.28 7.86
C ASP A 38 -13.13 13.32 7.92
N LEU A 39 -12.34 13.32 8.99
CA LEU A 39 -11.18 14.19 9.11
C LEU A 39 -9.91 13.56 8.50
N ASP A 40 -9.96 12.33 7.98
CA ASP A 40 -8.79 11.54 7.53
C ASP A 40 -7.74 11.29 8.65
N VAL A 41 -8.10 11.58 9.91
CA VAL A 41 -7.21 11.48 11.09
C VAL A 41 -6.97 10.02 11.50
N ALA A 42 -7.95 9.15 11.23
CA ALA A 42 -7.82 7.71 11.44
C ALA A 42 -6.70 7.10 10.58
N GLY A 43 -6.42 7.68 9.41
CA GLY A 43 -5.23 7.39 8.63
C GLY A 43 -3.98 7.60 9.48
N MET A 44 -3.78 8.80 10.03
CA MET A 44 -2.61 9.19 10.83
C MET A 44 -2.28 8.26 12.00
N GLY A 45 -3.29 7.71 12.70
CA GLY A 45 -3.07 6.78 13.82
C GLY A 45 -2.59 5.38 13.44
N SER A 46 -2.78 5.00 12.16
CA SER A 46 -2.41 3.71 11.58
C SER A 46 -1.26 3.77 10.57
N THR A 47 -0.69 4.96 10.28
CA THR A 47 0.28 5.08 9.18
C THR A 47 1.62 4.44 9.51
N PHE A 48 2.11 3.63 8.57
CA PHE A 48 3.45 3.03 8.61
C PHE A 48 4.60 4.03 8.88
N PRO A 49 4.61 5.27 8.33
CA PRO A 49 5.65 6.25 8.59
C PRO A 49 5.94 6.51 10.08
N TRP A 50 4.91 6.71 10.92
CA TRP A 50 5.14 6.91 12.37
C TRP A 50 5.82 5.70 13.03
N TRP A 51 5.39 4.50 12.67
CA TRP A 51 5.95 3.27 13.20
C TRP A 51 7.39 3.04 12.73
N ILE A 52 7.70 3.40 11.48
CA ILE A 52 9.06 3.39 10.93
C ILE A 52 9.95 4.36 11.73
N LEU A 53 9.50 5.59 11.94
CA LEU A 53 10.22 6.57 12.74
C LEU A 53 10.50 6.06 14.16
N PHE A 54 9.49 5.53 14.83
CA PHE A 54 9.63 5.00 16.20
C PHE A 54 10.60 3.82 16.26
N ALA A 55 10.51 2.88 15.32
CA ALA A 55 11.43 1.76 15.22
C ALA A 55 12.87 2.26 15.02
N LEU A 56 13.11 3.21 14.11
CA LEU A 56 14.43 3.74 13.82
C LEU A 56 15.00 4.57 14.99
N ILE A 57 14.16 5.27 15.75
CA ILE A 57 14.57 5.92 17.01
C ILE A 57 15.05 4.85 18.00
N ILE A 58 14.35 3.75 18.21
CA ILE A 58 14.79 2.69 19.12
C ILE A 58 16.11 2.06 18.63
N ILE A 59 16.13 1.63 17.37
CA ILE A 59 17.27 0.93 16.75
C ILE A 59 18.54 1.79 16.81
N SER A 60 18.44 3.06 16.43
CA SER A 60 19.58 3.98 16.35
C SER A 60 20.21 4.28 17.72
N ASN A 61 19.48 4.07 18.81
CA ASN A 61 19.91 4.33 20.18
C ASN A 61 20.37 3.07 20.94
N CYS A 62 20.32 1.89 20.33
CA CYS A 62 20.80 0.64 20.93
C CYS A 62 22.26 0.37 20.56
N GLU A 63 23.03 -0.23 21.46
CA GLU A 63 24.46 -0.50 21.27
C GLU A 63 24.71 -1.79 20.50
N LYS A 64 23.80 -2.76 20.62
CA LYS A 64 23.93 -4.10 20.01
C LYS A 64 22.74 -4.43 19.11
N PRO A 65 22.92 -5.23 18.05
CA PRO A 65 21.83 -5.63 17.16
C PRO A 65 20.75 -6.44 17.88
N LEU A 66 21.13 -7.38 18.76
CA LEU A 66 20.18 -8.14 19.58
C LEU A 66 19.38 -7.22 20.52
N GLU A 67 20.03 -6.22 21.09
CA GLU A 67 19.37 -5.24 21.97
C GLU A 67 18.34 -4.41 21.19
N ALA A 68 18.70 -3.96 19.98
CA ALA A 68 17.77 -3.28 19.08
C ALA A 68 16.59 -4.18 18.70
N ALA A 69 16.86 -5.43 18.32
CA ALA A 69 15.84 -6.42 17.97
C ALA A 69 14.84 -6.64 19.11
N CYS A 70 15.34 -6.95 20.32
CA CYS A 70 14.48 -7.18 21.48
C CYS A 70 13.67 -5.95 21.86
N LYS A 71 14.27 -4.75 21.85
CA LYS A 71 13.56 -3.53 22.28
C LYS A 71 12.54 -3.06 21.26
N THR A 72 12.84 -3.13 19.97
CA THR A 72 11.86 -2.83 18.93
C THR A 72 10.72 -3.84 18.96
N PHE A 73 11.04 -5.14 19.08
CA PHE A 73 10.02 -6.18 19.22
C PHE A 73 9.10 -5.94 20.42
N VAL A 74 9.66 -5.71 21.62
CA VAL A 74 8.87 -5.43 22.83
C VAL A 74 8.07 -4.13 22.70
N PHE A 75 8.62 -3.11 22.04
CA PHE A 75 7.89 -1.88 21.77
C PHE A 75 6.60 -2.16 20.98
N PHE A 76 6.68 -2.91 19.86
CA PHE A 76 5.50 -3.27 19.07
C PHE A 76 4.58 -4.26 19.80
N LEU A 77 5.15 -5.23 20.51
CA LEU A 77 4.38 -6.20 21.30
C LEU A 77 3.51 -5.52 22.36
N ILE A 78 3.97 -4.40 22.92
CA ILE A 78 3.20 -3.59 23.86
C ILE A 78 2.26 -2.62 23.13
N SER A 79 2.77 -1.85 22.16
CA SER A 79 2.02 -0.76 21.56
C SER A 79 0.82 -1.25 20.75
N GLN A 80 1.00 -2.28 19.93
CA GLN A 80 -0.05 -2.77 19.02
C GLN A 80 -1.32 -3.23 19.77
N PRO A 81 -1.28 -4.17 20.74
CA PRO A 81 -2.49 -4.57 21.46
C PRO A 81 -3.06 -3.44 22.34
N LEU A 82 -2.23 -2.56 22.89
CA LEU A 82 -2.72 -1.43 23.69
C LEU A 82 -3.55 -0.44 22.87
N ILE A 83 -3.21 -0.21 21.59
CA ILE A 83 -4.02 0.63 20.70
C ILE A 83 -5.45 0.11 20.61
N TYR A 84 -5.62 -1.20 20.46
CA TYR A 84 -6.94 -1.82 20.43
C TYR A 84 -7.64 -1.68 21.78
N LEU A 85 -6.96 -2.00 22.89
CA LEU A 85 -7.52 -1.88 24.24
C LEU A 85 -8.02 -0.47 24.56
N PHE A 86 -7.28 0.57 24.14
CA PHE A 86 -7.70 1.96 24.32
C PHE A 86 -8.92 2.33 23.46
N GLN A 87 -9.11 1.69 22.31
CA GLN A 87 -10.25 1.94 21.43
C GLN A 87 -11.52 1.20 21.87
N VAL A 88 -11.42 0.00 22.45
CA VAL A 88 -12.57 -0.83 22.86
C VAL A 88 -13.70 -0.04 23.56
N PRO A 89 -13.45 0.79 24.58
CA PRO A 89 -14.53 1.49 25.29
C PRO A 89 -15.18 2.63 24.49
N PHE A 90 -14.61 3.02 23.35
CA PHE A 90 -15.06 4.17 22.56
C PHE A 90 -15.44 3.81 21.12
N SER A 91 -15.20 2.56 20.69
CA SER A 91 -15.54 2.07 19.36
C SER A 91 -16.87 1.31 19.39
N GLU A 92 -17.71 1.54 18.39
CA GLU A 92 -18.97 0.78 18.19
C GLU A 92 -18.73 -0.72 18.04
N MET A 93 -17.54 -1.12 17.57
CA MET A 93 -17.14 -2.52 17.40
C MET A 93 -16.72 -3.18 18.72
N GLY A 94 -16.46 -2.41 19.79
CA GLY A 94 -16.03 -2.94 21.08
C GLY A 94 -14.85 -3.91 20.98
N TRP A 95 -15.03 -5.13 21.49
CA TRP A 95 -14.00 -6.18 21.47
C TRP A 95 -13.76 -6.80 20.08
N ASP A 96 -14.70 -6.66 19.14
CA ASP A 96 -14.55 -7.22 17.79
C ASP A 96 -13.41 -6.55 17.02
N LEU A 97 -12.94 -5.37 17.46
CA LEU A 97 -11.72 -4.73 16.94
C LEU A 97 -10.49 -5.66 16.93
N PHE A 98 -10.41 -6.63 17.85
CA PHE A 98 -9.30 -7.57 17.91
C PHE A 98 -9.26 -8.55 16.74
N MET A 99 -10.32 -8.65 15.91
CA MET A 99 -10.26 -9.44 14.68
C MET A 99 -9.21 -8.93 13.69
N TYR A 100 -8.83 -7.65 13.78
CA TYR A 100 -7.78 -7.04 12.96
C TYR A 100 -6.37 -7.25 13.53
N TYR A 101 -6.23 -7.78 14.74
CA TYR A 101 -4.94 -7.96 15.41
C TYR A 101 -4.01 -9.01 14.76
N PRO A 102 -4.48 -10.15 14.21
CA PRO A 102 -3.57 -11.20 13.73
C PRO A 102 -2.53 -10.74 12.67
N PRO A 103 -2.89 -9.95 11.64
CA PRO A 103 -1.89 -9.37 10.74
C PRO A 103 -0.86 -8.47 11.46
N TRP A 104 -1.29 -7.68 12.45
CA TRP A 104 -0.39 -6.84 13.27
C TRP A 104 0.53 -7.65 14.16
N PHE A 105 0.06 -8.79 14.68
CA PHE A 105 0.91 -9.69 15.44
C PHE A 105 2.02 -10.27 14.55
N LEU A 106 1.71 -10.65 13.31
CA LEU A 106 2.72 -11.11 12.36
C LEU A 106 3.76 -10.02 12.06
N MET A 107 3.32 -8.79 11.82
CA MET A 107 4.23 -7.66 11.63
C MET A 107 5.09 -7.41 12.87
N THR A 108 4.52 -7.49 14.07
CA THR A 108 5.24 -7.42 15.35
C THR A 108 6.37 -8.46 15.40
N LEU A 109 6.11 -9.72 15.04
CA LEU A 109 7.15 -10.76 14.99
C LEU A 109 8.28 -10.41 14.00
N LEU A 110 7.93 -9.87 12.82
CA LEU A 110 8.90 -9.47 11.80
C LEU A 110 9.74 -8.24 12.21
N THR A 111 9.30 -7.46 13.20
CA THR A 111 10.12 -6.36 13.72
C THR A 111 11.40 -6.83 14.41
N PHE A 112 11.45 -8.06 14.93
CA PHE A 112 12.67 -8.61 15.52
C PHE A 112 13.80 -8.77 14.49
N PRO A 113 13.65 -9.58 13.41
CA PRO A 113 14.68 -9.68 12.37
C PRO A 113 14.87 -8.34 11.63
N GLY A 114 13.79 -7.57 11.42
CA GLY A 114 13.88 -6.25 10.79
C GLY A 114 14.77 -5.28 11.58
N ALA A 115 14.60 -5.19 12.89
CA ALA A 115 15.40 -4.32 13.75
C ALA A 115 16.84 -4.81 13.93
N TRP A 116 17.07 -6.13 13.93
CA TRP A 116 18.41 -6.69 13.91
C TRP A 116 19.20 -6.22 12.69
N ILE A 117 18.60 -6.33 11.49
CA ILE A 117 19.20 -5.89 10.23
C ILE A 117 19.31 -4.36 10.22
N GLY A 118 18.24 -3.66 10.60
CA GLY A 118 18.16 -2.20 10.64
C GLY A 118 19.21 -1.55 11.53
N TRP A 119 19.69 -2.23 12.58
CA TRP A 119 20.79 -1.73 13.41
C TRP A 119 22.07 -1.46 12.60
N HIS A 120 22.28 -2.17 11.49
CA HIS A 120 23.43 -1.95 10.62
C HIS A 120 23.38 -0.66 9.80
N VAL A 121 22.25 0.06 9.75
CA VAL A 121 22.17 1.40 9.11
C VAL A 121 23.16 2.39 9.76
N ARG A 122 23.52 2.17 11.02
CA ARG A 122 24.51 3.01 11.73
C ARG A 122 25.95 2.81 11.27
N LYS A 123 26.24 1.72 10.54
CA LYS A 123 27.59 1.42 10.07
C LYS A 123 27.97 2.35 8.91
N LYS A 124 29.27 2.45 8.62
CA LYS A 124 29.76 3.16 7.43
C LYS A 124 29.60 2.31 6.17
N GLY A 125 29.59 2.95 5.00
CA GLY A 125 29.52 2.26 3.72
C GLY A 125 28.11 2.13 3.12
N ILE A 126 28.08 1.79 1.83
CA ILE A 126 26.89 1.78 0.95
C ILE A 126 25.76 0.90 1.51
N LEU A 127 26.11 -0.23 2.13
CA LEU A 127 25.15 -1.19 2.67
C LEU A 127 24.16 -0.55 3.65
N SER A 128 24.59 0.44 4.45
CA SER A 128 23.69 1.16 5.35
C SER A 128 22.58 1.92 4.61
N GLY A 129 22.90 2.50 3.46
CA GLY A 129 21.92 3.16 2.60
C GLY A 129 20.96 2.16 1.96
N VAL A 130 21.47 1.01 1.53
CA VAL A 130 20.66 -0.10 0.99
C VAL A 130 19.70 -0.62 2.04
N ILE A 131 20.15 -0.86 3.27
CA ILE A 131 19.29 -1.36 4.37
C ILE A 131 18.19 -0.37 4.75
N LEU A 132 18.47 0.94 4.68
CA LEU A 132 17.48 1.97 4.99
C LEU A 132 16.46 2.18 3.85
N SER A 133 16.82 1.83 2.61
CA SER A 133 16.01 2.12 1.43
C SER A 133 14.59 1.55 1.44
N PRO A 134 14.29 0.33 1.95
CA PRO A 134 12.92 -0.17 2.01
C PRO A 134 12.03 0.69 2.93
N MET A 135 12.59 1.23 4.01
CA MET A 135 11.84 2.10 4.93
C MET A 135 11.55 3.46 4.29
N ILE A 136 12.54 4.03 3.59
CA ILE A 136 12.35 5.29 2.83
C ILE A 136 11.34 5.08 1.70
N TYR A 137 11.41 3.94 1.00
CA TYR A 137 10.44 3.57 -0.03
C TYR A 137 9.01 3.51 0.52
N ILE A 138 8.78 2.80 1.63
CA ILE A 138 7.44 2.74 2.26
C ILE A 138 6.97 4.14 2.66
N CYS A 139 7.81 4.96 3.30
CA CYS A 139 7.47 6.34 3.64
C CYS A 139 7.14 7.18 2.40
N ALA A 140 7.90 7.01 1.31
CA ALA A 140 7.68 7.74 0.06
C ALA A 140 6.37 7.33 -0.63
N GLU A 141 6.04 6.04 -0.69
CA GLU A 141 4.79 5.54 -1.25
C GLU A 141 3.58 6.00 -0.44
N CYS A 142 3.64 5.91 0.90
CA CYS A 142 2.60 6.48 1.76
C CYS A 142 2.46 7.99 1.53
N GLY A 143 3.59 8.71 1.47
CA GLY A 143 3.61 10.14 1.21
C GLY A 143 2.98 10.53 -0.12
N LYS A 144 3.26 9.77 -1.19
CA LYS A 144 2.63 9.95 -2.50
C LYS A 144 1.11 9.82 -2.41
N GLY A 145 0.61 8.75 -1.79
CA GLY A 145 -0.83 8.52 -1.64
C GLY A 145 -1.53 9.66 -0.88
N TYR A 146 -0.94 10.10 0.24
CA TYR A 146 -1.49 11.21 1.01
C TYR A 146 -1.44 12.56 0.28
N LEU A 147 -0.38 12.84 -0.48
CA LEU A 147 -0.32 14.06 -1.30
C LEU A 147 -1.34 14.05 -2.42
N GLU A 148 -1.52 12.91 -3.10
CA GLU A 148 -2.50 12.77 -4.18
C GLU A 148 -3.92 12.96 -3.67
N ALA A 149 -4.28 12.32 -2.56
CA ALA A 149 -5.57 12.51 -1.89
C ALA A 149 -5.77 13.97 -1.47
N GLY A 150 -4.79 14.55 -0.75
CA GLY A 150 -4.87 15.92 -0.24
C GLY A 150 -4.94 16.98 -1.33
N CYS A 151 -4.22 16.81 -2.44
CA CYS A 151 -4.27 17.72 -3.58
C CYS A 151 -5.59 17.61 -4.35
N SER A 152 -6.11 16.39 -4.53
CA SER A 152 -7.35 16.15 -5.29
C SER A 152 -8.59 16.66 -4.56
N ALA A 153 -8.58 16.58 -3.22
CA ALA A 153 -9.65 17.07 -2.37
C ALA A 153 -9.39 18.45 -1.76
N PHE A 154 -8.37 19.19 -2.23
CA PHE A 154 -8.02 20.49 -1.69
C PHE A 154 -9.17 21.51 -1.85
N PRO A 155 -9.52 22.30 -0.82
CA PRO A 155 -8.92 22.42 0.52
C PRO A 155 -9.62 21.59 1.61
N ARG A 156 -10.53 20.67 1.25
CA ARG A 156 -11.33 19.91 2.22
C ARG A 156 -10.51 18.88 2.99
N ASP A 157 -9.44 18.37 2.39
CA ASP A 157 -8.57 17.34 2.97
C ASP A 157 -7.14 17.83 3.25
N LEU A 158 -7.03 18.82 4.14
CA LEU A 158 -5.73 19.37 4.56
C LEU A 158 -4.88 18.37 5.35
N LEU A 159 -5.50 17.32 5.91
CA LEU A 159 -4.81 16.39 6.76
C LEU A 159 -4.05 15.32 5.97
N SER A 160 -4.63 14.81 4.89
CA SER A 160 -3.89 14.04 3.90
C SER A 160 -2.71 14.86 3.37
N LEU A 161 -2.94 16.12 3.02
CA LEU A 161 -1.86 17.00 2.55
C LEU A 161 -0.74 17.17 3.62
N ALA A 162 -1.10 17.39 4.87
CA ALA A 162 -0.15 17.50 5.99
C ALA A 162 0.60 16.18 6.23
N SER A 163 -0.08 15.04 6.12
CA SER A 163 0.51 13.69 6.25
C SER A 163 1.51 13.41 5.12
N GLY A 164 1.18 13.83 3.90
CA GLY A 164 2.08 13.77 2.76
C GLY A 164 3.35 14.60 2.97
N ILE A 165 3.20 15.84 3.46
CA ILE A 165 4.33 16.71 3.82
C ILE A 165 5.17 16.10 4.95
N PHE A 166 4.52 15.51 5.96
CA PHE A 166 5.20 14.79 7.04
C PHE A 166 6.05 13.63 6.51
N CYS A 167 5.53 12.82 5.58
CA CYS A 167 6.29 11.72 4.97
C CYS A 167 7.53 12.21 4.21
N ILE A 168 7.42 13.32 3.47
CA ILE A 168 8.57 13.94 2.80
C ILE A 168 9.61 14.41 3.83
N ALA A 169 9.15 15.08 4.89
CA ALA A 169 10.02 15.58 5.96
C ALA A 169 10.72 14.42 6.68
N GLU A 170 10.01 13.31 6.93
CA GLU A 170 10.57 12.11 7.52
C GLU A 170 11.65 11.50 6.61
N CYS A 171 11.39 11.32 5.32
CA CYS A 171 12.38 10.83 4.36
C CYS A 171 13.67 11.69 4.38
N ALA A 172 13.52 13.02 4.39
CA ALA A 172 14.64 13.94 4.52
C ALA A 172 15.37 13.77 5.85
N VAL A 173 14.64 13.61 6.96
CA VAL A 173 15.22 13.38 8.28
C VAL A 173 16.03 12.07 8.31
N LEU A 174 15.48 10.98 7.79
CA LEU A 174 16.15 9.68 7.74
C LEU A 174 17.43 9.75 6.90
N LEU A 175 17.39 10.36 5.72
CA LEU A 175 18.55 10.52 4.85
C LEU A 175 19.64 11.43 5.45
N ILE A 176 19.26 12.53 6.09
CA ILE A 176 20.22 13.55 6.56
C ILE A 176 20.82 13.17 7.92
N PHE A 177 20.01 12.65 8.84
CA PHE A 177 20.41 12.44 10.23
C PHE A 177 20.84 11.01 10.54
N LEU A 178 20.29 10.01 9.85
CA LEU A 178 20.66 8.61 10.08
C LEU A 178 21.85 8.19 9.22
N LEU A 179 21.96 8.72 7.99
CA LEU A 179 23.09 8.46 7.09
C LEU A 179 24.14 9.57 7.16
N SER A 180 25.36 9.18 7.52
CA SER A 180 26.47 10.12 7.79
C SER A 180 27.28 10.48 6.55
N GLU A 181 27.38 9.57 5.58
CA GLU A 181 28.24 9.72 4.40
C GLU A 181 27.40 10.03 3.13
N PRO A 182 27.87 10.90 2.21
CA PRO A 182 27.15 11.17 0.96
C PRO A 182 26.88 9.91 0.12
N LYS A 183 27.83 8.99 0.06
CA LYS A 183 27.67 7.71 -0.66
C LYS A 183 26.53 6.84 -0.11
N GLN A 184 26.23 6.92 1.18
CA GLN A 184 25.10 6.22 1.79
C GLN A 184 23.78 6.82 1.33
N ARG A 185 23.70 8.15 1.30
CA ARG A 185 22.50 8.88 0.87
C ARG A 185 22.20 8.63 -0.61
N ILE A 186 23.24 8.65 -1.44
CA ILE A 186 23.11 8.31 -2.87
C ILE A 186 22.63 6.86 -3.03
N ALA A 187 23.22 5.91 -2.31
CA ALA A 187 22.78 4.52 -2.35
C ALA A 187 21.33 4.35 -1.91
N ALA A 188 20.93 4.97 -0.80
CA ALA A 188 19.55 4.94 -0.33
C ALA A 188 18.58 5.53 -1.36
N ALA A 189 18.91 6.69 -1.96
CA ALA A 189 18.09 7.32 -2.98
C ALA A 189 17.97 6.46 -4.25
N LEU A 190 19.08 5.90 -4.75
CA LEU A 190 19.08 5.04 -5.92
C LEU A 190 18.30 3.74 -5.68
N CYS A 191 18.53 3.06 -4.55
CA CYS A 191 17.77 1.85 -4.22
C CYS A 191 16.28 2.16 -4.04
N THR A 192 15.93 3.28 -3.41
CA THR A 192 14.53 3.73 -3.29
C THR A 192 13.93 3.97 -4.68
N ALA A 193 14.64 4.66 -5.58
CA ALA A 193 14.17 4.91 -6.95
C ALA A 193 13.97 3.61 -7.73
N VAL A 194 14.89 2.64 -7.59
CA VAL A 194 14.75 1.31 -8.21
C VAL A 194 13.53 0.58 -7.66
N LEU A 195 13.27 0.64 -6.35
CA LEU A 195 12.06 0.06 -5.75
C LEU A 195 10.79 0.73 -6.30
N MET A 196 10.75 2.07 -6.36
CA MET A 196 9.60 2.80 -6.94
C MET A 196 9.37 2.45 -8.41
N LEU A 197 10.43 2.39 -9.22
CA LEU A 197 10.34 2.01 -10.63
C LEU A 197 9.88 0.55 -10.79
N GLY A 198 10.40 -0.35 -9.96
CA GLY A 198 9.98 -1.75 -9.93
C GLY A 198 8.51 -1.91 -9.57
N THR A 199 8.03 -1.15 -8.59
CA THR A 199 6.62 -1.11 -8.19
C THR A 199 5.75 -0.52 -9.28
N ALA A 200 6.16 0.58 -9.92
CA ALA A 200 5.43 1.17 -11.04
C ALA A 200 5.36 0.21 -12.23
N TRP A 201 6.45 -0.48 -12.54
CA TRP A 201 6.49 -1.50 -13.58
C TRP A 201 5.57 -2.69 -13.24
N PHE A 202 5.63 -3.18 -11.99
CA PHE A 202 4.76 -4.26 -11.52
C PHE A 202 3.28 -3.88 -11.65
N TYR A 203 2.89 -2.70 -11.17
CA TYR A 203 1.49 -2.24 -11.29
C TYR A 203 1.08 -1.99 -12.74
N SER A 204 1.99 -1.56 -13.63
CA SER A 204 1.68 -1.46 -15.06
C SER A 204 1.41 -2.81 -15.74
N ALA A 205 1.82 -3.91 -15.11
CA ALA A 205 1.57 -5.27 -15.59
C ALA A 205 0.31 -5.91 -14.97
N VAL A 206 -0.28 -5.27 -13.95
CA VAL A 206 -1.51 -5.72 -13.28
C VAL A 206 -2.68 -4.94 -13.90
N PRO A 207 -3.82 -5.60 -14.22
CA PRO A 207 -5.00 -4.88 -14.70
C PRO A 207 -5.52 -3.91 -13.64
N GLU A 208 -5.94 -2.72 -14.07
CA GLU A 208 -6.54 -1.73 -13.17
C GLU A 208 -7.94 -2.13 -12.75
N TYR A 209 -8.69 -2.76 -13.67
CA TYR A 209 -10.03 -3.25 -13.40
C TYR A 209 -10.29 -4.51 -14.22
N SER A 210 -10.97 -5.47 -13.61
CA SER A 210 -11.38 -6.70 -14.29
C SER A 210 -12.90 -6.82 -14.20
N THR A 211 -13.52 -7.15 -15.31
CA THR A 211 -14.94 -7.52 -15.35
C THR A 211 -15.09 -8.89 -15.98
N VAL A 212 -16.25 -9.51 -15.76
CA VAL A 212 -16.59 -10.79 -16.36
C VAL A 212 -17.69 -10.53 -17.38
N TYR A 213 -17.51 -11.04 -18.58
CA TYR A 213 -18.48 -10.95 -19.66
C TYR A 213 -19.04 -12.34 -19.97
N GLN A 214 -20.36 -12.45 -19.92
CA GLN A 214 -21.07 -13.68 -20.25
C GLN A 214 -21.22 -13.79 -21.77
N LEU A 215 -20.79 -14.92 -22.32
CA LEU A 215 -20.98 -15.26 -23.72
C LEU A 215 -22.46 -15.52 -24.03
N PRO A 216 -22.92 -15.17 -25.24
CA PRO A 216 -24.21 -15.56 -25.78
C PRO A 216 -24.51 -17.07 -25.62
N ASP A 217 -25.78 -17.45 -25.52
CA ASP A 217 -26.21 -18.85 -25.29
C ASP A 217 -25.72 -19.83 -26.38
N ASP A 218 -25.42 -19.32 -27.58
CA ASP A 218 -24.98 -20.07 -28.75
C ASP A 218 -23.44 -20.20 -28.85
N ILE A 219 -22.66 -19.53 -27.99
CA ILE A 219 -21.19 -19.57 -28.00
C ILE A 219 -20.69 -20.16 -26.69
N ARG A 220 -19.94 -21.26 -26.77
CA ARG A 220 -19.18 -21.79 -25.63
C ARG A 220 -17.70 -21.50 -25.79
N LYS A 221 -16.98 -21.48 -24.67
CA LYS A 221 -15.51 -21.38 -24.63
C LYS A 221 -14.82 -22.41 -25.51
N GLU A 222 -15.38 -23.61 -25.63
CA GLU A 222 -14.85 -24.69 -26.47
C GLU A 222 -14.90 -24.38 -27.97
N ASP A 223 -15.79 -23.47 -28.39
CA ASP A 223 -15.96 -23.06 -29.78
C ASP A 223 -14.92 -22.02 -30.19
N ILE A 224 -14.34 -21.30 -29.22
CA ILE A 224 -13.35 -20.25 -29.42
C ILE A 224 -11.97 -20.87 -29.67
N ALA A 225 -11.44 -20.67 -30.87
CA ALA A 225 -10.08 -21.08 -31.22
C ALA A 225 -9.05 -19.97 -30.99
N GLU A 226 -9.44 -18.72 -31.22
CA GLU A 226 -8.55 -17.56 -31.08
C GLU A 226 -9.32 -16.34 -30.57
N ILE A 227 -8.70 -15.59 -29.66
CA ILE A 227 -9.18 -14.29 -29.20
C ILE A 227 -8.20 -13.23 -29.71
N LYS A 228 -8.66 -12.38 -30.63
CA LYS A 228 -7.82 -11.30 -31.17
C LYS A 228 -8.22 -9.98 -30.54
N VAL A 229 -7.27 -9.37 -29.83
CA VAL A 229 -7.44 -8.05 -29.22
C VAL A 229 -6.78 -7.00 -30.11
N ALA A 230 -7.49 -5.91 -30.41
CA ALA A 230 -7.00 -4.83 -31.25
C ALA A 230 -5.79 -4.10 -30.62
N ASP A 231 -5.88 -3.80 -29.32
CA ASP A 231 -4.77 -3.27 -28.54
C ASP A 231 -4.60 -4.02 -27.21
N PRO A 232 -3.70 -5.02 -27.15
CA PRO A 232 -3.39 -5.79 -25.94
C PRO A 232 -2.75 -4.97 -24.81
N SER A 233 -2.30 -3.74 -25.09
CA SER A 233 -1.77 -2.82 -24.06
C SER A 233 -2.86 -2.07 -23.32
N LEU A 234 -4.09 -2.07 -23.84
CA LEU A 234 -5.26 -1.42 -23.26
C LEU A 234 -6.21 -2.42 -22.61
N ILE A 235 -6.47 -3.55 -23.25
CA ILE A 235 -7.33 -4.61 -22.72
C ILE A 235 -6.67 -5.98 -22.87
N ARG A 236 -6.94 -6.88 -21.92
CA ARG A 236 -6.63 -8.30 -22.04
C ARG A 236 -7.93 -9.08 -21.89
N VAL A 237 -8.14 -10.06 -22.77
CA VAL A 237 -9.30 -10.93 -22.73
C VAL A 237 -8.80 -12.35 -22.58
N SER A 238 -9.29 -13.04 -21.55
CA SER A 238 -8.90 -14.41 -21.29
C SER A 238 -10.12 -15.26 -20.92
N PRO A 239 -10.14 -16.55 -21.28
CA PRO A 239 -11.19 -17.43 -20.83
C PRO A 239 -11.14 -17.57 -19.31
N GLU A 240 -12.28 -17.46 -18.64
CA GLU A 240 -12.29 -17.61 -17.19
C GLU A 240 -11.93 -19.04 -16.79
N THR A 241 -11.09 -19.19 -15.76
CA THR A 241 -10.61 -20.48 -15.27
C THR A 241 -11.19 -20.75 -13.88
N GLU A 242 -12.38 -21.35 -13.87
CA GLU A 242 -13.02 -22.14 -12.79
C GLU A 242 -13.23 -21.53 -11.39
N SER A 243 -12.75 -20.33 -11.05
CA SER A 243 -12.69 -19.93 -9.63
C SER A 243 -13.90 -19.16 -9.07
N LEU A 244 -14.74 -18.51 -9.90
CA LEU A 244 -15.82 -17.63 -9.40
C LEU A 244 -17.25 -18.13 -9.67
N PHE A 245 -17.47 -18.91 -10.73
CA PHE A 245 -18.84 -19.28 -11.19
C PHE A 245 -19.14 -20.78 -11.21
N GLY A 246 -18.25 -21.64 -10.70
CA GLY A 246 -18.50 -23.09 -10.63
C GLY A 246 -18.69 -23.73 -12.01
N ASP A 247 -19.72 -24.57 -12.17
CA ASP A 247 -19.96 -25.42 -13.35
C ASP A 247 -20.26 -24.64 -14.65
N ASP A 248 -20.55 -23.33 -14.60
CA ASP A 248 -20.85 -22.48 -15.78
C ASP A 248 -19.64 -21.67 -16.28
N ALA A 249 -18.41 -21.98 -15.82
CA ALA A 249 -17.20 -21.26 -16.23
C ALA A 249 -16.88 -21.33 -17.74
N ASP A 250 -17.52 -22.21 -18.51
CA ASP A 250 -17.40 -22.31 -19.96
C ASP A 250 -18.14 -21.19 -20.72
N ARG A 251 -18.90 -20.35 -20.02
CA ARG A 251 -19.69 -19.25 -20.58
C ARG A 251 -19.15 -17.86 -20.27
N TYR A 252 -17.99 -17.75 -19.62
CA TYR A 252 -17.50 -16.46 -19.16
C TYR A 252 -16.09 -16.15 -19.70
N LEU A 253 -15.92 -14.88 -20.10
CA LEU A 253 -14.63 -14.29 -20.42
C LEU A 253 -14.26 -13.29 -19.32
N LEU A 254 -13.02 -13.37 -18.86
CA LEU A 254 -12.41 -12.33 -18.04
C LEU A 254 -11.87 -11.23 -18.95
N ILE A 255 -12.33 -10.00 -18.72
CA ILE A 255 -11.90 -8.80 -19.45
C ILE A 255 -11.19 -7.88 -18.47
N ASP A 256 -9.90 -7.73 -18.71
CA ASP A 256 -8.96 -6.93 -17.95
C ASP A 256 -8.72 -5.60 -18.66
N ALA A 257 -9.15 -4.49 -18.05
CA ALA A 257 -8.77 -3.15 -18.48
C ALA A 257 -7.40 -2.79 -17.86
N MET A 258 -6.41 -2.55 -18.71
CA MET A 258 -5.04 -2.21 -18.29
C MET A 258 -4.89 -0.72 -17.93
N LYS A 259 -5.90 0.11 -18.22
CA LYS A 259 -5.92 1.55 -17.92
C LYS A 259 -7.33 2.03 -17.55
N ALA A 260 -7.41 3.06 -16.71
CA ALA A 260 -8.65 3.63 -16.18
C ALA A 260 -9.63 4.12 -17.24
N GLU A 261 -9.07 4.73 -18.29
CA GLU A 261 -9.81 5.32 -19.40
C GLU A 261 -9.21 4.78 -20.68
N CYS A 262 -9.85 3.75 -21.23
CA CYS A 262 -9.41 3.12 -22.47
C CYS A 262 -10.59 2.57 -23.25
N SER A 263 -10.43 2.51 -24.57
CA SER A 263 -11.32 1.76 -25.44
C SER A 263 -10.50 0.91 -26.39
N SER A 264 -10.91 -0.34 -26.53
CA SER A 264 -10.29 -1.30 -27.44
C SER A 264 -11.35 -2.31 -27.86
N GLU A 265 -11.02 -3.15 -28.82
CA GLU A 265 -11.93 -4.13 -29.40
C GLU A 265 -11.32 -5.51 -29.30
N PHE A 266 -12.16 -6.52 -29.16
CA PHE A 266 -11.75 -7.90 -29.32
C PHE A 266 -12.71 -8.67 -30.20
N THR A 267 -12.18 -9.65 -30.92
CA THR A 267 -12.93 -10.54 -31.80
C THR A 267 -12.64 -11.98 -31.41
N LEU A 268 -13.70 -12.77 -31.24
CA LEU A 268 -13.64 -14.20 -31.01
C LEU A 268 -13.73 -14.92 -32.36
N TYR A 269 -12.78 -15.80 -32.63
CA TYR A 269 -12.77 -16.63 -33.83
C TYR A 269 -13.03 -18.09 -33.46
N GLY A 270 -13.89 -18.73 -34.23
CA GLY A 270 -14.19 -20.15 -34.11
C GLY A 270 -13.11 -21.03 -34.72
N LYS A 271 -13.20 -22.35 -34.48
CA LYS A 271 -12.26 -23.36 -35.04
C LYS A 271 -12.14 -23.32 -36.56
N ASP A 272 -13.20 -22.92 -37.26
CA ASP A 272 -13.22 -22.80 -38.71
C ASP A 272 -12.76 -21.42 -39.22
N GLY A 273 -12.25 -20.56 -38.32
CA GLY A 273 -11.81 -19.19 -38.64
C GLY A 273 -12.96 -18.19 -38.83
N GLN A 274 -14.20 -18.61 -38.64
CA GLN A 274 -15.36 -17.72 -38.66
C GLN A 274 -15.36 -16.78 -37.45
N VAL A 275 -15.83 -15.54 -37.64
CA VAL A 275 -16.04 -14.60 -36.54
C VAL A 275 -17.27 -15.06 -35.76
N LEU A 276 -17.09 -15.36 -34.48
CA LEU A 276 -18.17 -15.72 -33.56
C LEU A 276 -18.78 -14.47 -32.93
N LEU A 277 -17.94 -13.52 -32.53
CA LEU A 277 -18.36 -12.32 -31.83
C LEU A 277 -17.32 -11.21 -31.97
N THR A 278 -17.76 -9.97 -32.11
CA THR A 278 -16.90 -8.79 -31.97
C THR A 278 -17.47 -7.86 -30.92
N CYS A 279 -16.64 -7.48 -29.95
CA CYS A 279 -17.04 -6.60 -28.87
C CYS A 279 -16.14 -5.37 -28.82
N THR A 280 -16.73 -4.23 -28.49
CA THR A 280 -16.01 -3.04 -28.03
C THR A 280 -16.01 -3.04 -26.52
N VAL A 281 -14.84 -2.85 -25.93
CA VAL A 281 -14.65 -2.67 -24.49
C VAL A 281 -14.34 -1.20 -24.25
N VAL A 282 -15.06 -0.59 -23.31
CA VAL A 282 -14.81 0.77 -22.84
C VAL A 282 -14.64 0.73 -21.34
N SER A 283 -13.45 1.08 -20.87
CA SER A 283 -13.23 1.43 -19.46
C SER A 283 -13.28 2.94 -19.32
N GLU A 284 -14.13 3.42 -18.42
CA GLU A 284 -14.24 4.85 -18.13
C GLU A 284 -14.53 5.12 -16.66
N ARG A 285 -14.14 6.30 -16.20
CA ARG A 285 -14.49 6.83 -14.88
C ARG A 285 -15.80 7.59 -14.99
N ARG A 286 -16.84 7.09 -14.34
CA ARG A 286 -18.13 7.76 -14.24
C ARG A 286 -18.24 8.52 -12.93
N PRO A 287 -18.76 9.76 -12.93
CA PRO A 287 -18.98 10.50 -11.71
C PRO A 287 -19.93 9.71 -10.79
N ASP A 288 -19.57 9.64 -9.52
CA ASP A 288 -20.38 8.99 -8.48
C ASP A 288 -21.03 10.07 -7.62
N SER A 289 -22.36 10.05 -7.57
CA SER A 289 -23.14 10.94 -6.72
C SER A 289 -23.27 10.42 -5.29
N ASN A 290 -22.79 9.21 -5.00
CA ASN A 290 -22.77 8.66 -3.65
C ASN A 290 -21.85 9.52 -2.74
N PRO A 291 -22.40 10.20 -1.72
CA PRO A 291 -21.61 11.01 -0.81
C PRO A 291 -20.61 10.19 0.03
N GLU A 292 -20.80 8.87 0.13
CA GLU A 292 -19.86 7.96 0.81
C GLU A 292 -18.65 7.60 -0.07
N ASN A 293 -18.75 7.75 -1.40
CA ASN A 293 -17.62 7.55 -2.29
C ASN A 293 -16.72 8.78 -2.29
N LYS A 294 -15.70 8.76 -1.42
CA LYS A 294 -14.70 9.83 -1.29
C LYS A 294 -13.92 10.14 -2.58
N ARG A 295 -13.93 9.24 -3.57
CA ARG A 295 -13.28 9.49 -4.88
C ARG A 295 -14.14 10.35 -5.81
N GLY A 296 -15.47 10.40 -5.61
CA GLY A 296 -16.41 11.12 -6.48
C GLY A 296 -16.58 10.51 -7.87
N TYR A 297 -16.05 9.31 -8.10
CA TYR A 297 -16.22 8.54 -9.32
C TYR A 297 -16.15 7.03 -9.05
N TYR A 298 -16.81 6.24 -9.90
CA TYR A 298 -16.63 4.80 -9.99
C TYR A 298 -16.09 4.45 -11.39
N GLN A 299 -15.34 3.37 -11.50
CA GLN A 299 -14.85 2.89 -12.79
C GLN A 299 -15.75 1.78 -13.28
N THR A 300 -16.14 1.85 -14.55
CA THR A 300 -16.89 0.80 -15.23
C THR A 300 -16.06 0.23 -16.36
N VAL A 301 -16.27 -1.06 -16.65
CA VAL A 301 -15.84 -1.68 -17.89
C VAL A 301 -17.10 -2.17 -18.58
N GLU A 302 -17.49 -1.49 -19.64
CA GLU A 302 -18.65 -1.85 -20.46
C GLU A 302 -18.17 -2.62 -21.68
N VAL A 303 -18.91 -3.67 -22.02
CA VAL A 303 -18.64 -4.55 -23.14
C VAL A 303 -19.87 -4.51 -24.02
N THR A 304 -19.71 -3.97 -25.22
CA THR A 304 -20.81 -3.81 -26.18
C THR A 304 -20.53 -4.67 -27.39
N GLU A 305 -21.47 -5.56 -27.70
CA GLU A 305 -21.43 -6.37 -28.92
C GLU A 305 -21.63 -5.46 -30.14
N LYS A 306 -20.80 -5.63 -31.17
CA LYS A 306 -21.06 -5.04 -32.47
C LYS A 306 -21.98 -5.98 -33.24
N GLU A 307 -23.10 -5.45 -33.73
CA GLU A 307 -23.89 -6.13 -34.74
C GLU A 307 -23.00 -6.43 -35.95
N SER A 308 -22.97 -7.71 -36.35
CA SER A 308 -22.19 -8.22 -37.48
C SER A 308 -23.00 -8.19 -38.77
#